data_AF-A0A952V1J0-F1
#
_entry.id   AF-A0A952V1J0-F1
#
_cell.length_a   1.000
_cell.length_b   1.000
_cell.length_c   1.000
_cell.angle_alpha   90.00
_cell.angle_beta   90.00
_cell.angle_gamma   90.00
#
_symmetry.space_group_name_H-M   'P 1'
#
loop_
_entity.id
_entity.type
_entity.pdbx_description
1 polymer ?
#
loop_
_entity_poly.entity_id
_entity_poly.type
_entity_poly.pdbx_seq_one_letter_code
_entity_poly.pdbx_strand_id
1 'polypeptide(L)'
;MRFVLAVVVSLLGAVVLLPGCNASCKAMEAQGLQTTCNGGARGYIWTGISCIYTSLCNCTGRDCQRLYATQESCETAHIHCR
;
A
#
# COMPACT_ATOMS: atom_id res chain seq x y z
N MET A 1 -26.28 -17.90 -28.96
CA MET A 1 -25.52 -16.62 -28.99
C MET A 1 -24.35 -16.80 -28.00
N ARG A 2 -23.22 -17.44 -28.33
CA ARG A 2 -22.01 -16.88 -29.01
C ARG A 2 -21.80 -15.42 -28.57
N PHE A 3 -20.82 -15.05 -27.74
CA PHE A 3 -19.38 -15.11 -28.01
C PHE A 3 -18.55 -15.49 -26.77
N VAL A 4 -17.93 -16.67 -26.83
CA VAL A 4 -16.71 -16.99 -26.07
C VAL A 4 -15.55 -16.52 -26.95
N LEU A 5 -14.86 -15.46 -26.57
CA LEU A 5 -13.62 -15.04 -27.24
C LEU A 5 -12.44 -15.47 -26.38
N ALA A 6 -11.88 -16.59 -26.80
CA ALA A 6 -10.62 -17.14 -26.32
C ALA A 6 -9.50 -16.12 -26.53
N VAL A 7 -8.84 -15.71 -25.44
CA VAL A 7 -7.57 -14.99 -25.53
C VAL A 7 -6.48 -16.04 -25.76
N VAL A 8 -5.95 -16.02 -26.98
CA VAL A 8 -4.91 -16.90 -27.49
C VAL A 8 -3.63 -16.70 -26.69
N VAL A 9 -3.15 -17.79 -26.07
CA VAL A 9 -1.85 -17.88 -25.40
C VAL A 9 -0.75 -17.71 -26.46
N SER A 10 0.03 -16.63 -26.36
CA SER A 10 1.26 -16.40 -27.14
C SER A 10 2.49 -16.59 -26.25
N LEU A 11 3.33 -17.56 -26.60
CA LEU A 11 4.46 -18.10 -25.83
C LEU A 11 5.76 -17.24 -25.85
N LEU A 12 5.68 -15.92 -25.87
CA LEU A 12 6.85 -15.04 -25.75
C LEU A 12 6.57 -13.90 -24.77
N GLY A 13 6.96 -14.13 -23.51
CA GLY A 13 7.35 -13.09 -22.55
C GLY A 13 6.51 -11.83 -22.50
N ALA A 14 5.19 -11.93 -22.33
CA ALA A 14 4.40 -10.79 -21.90
C ALA A 14 4.67 -10.58 -20.39
N VAL A 15 5.75 -9.88 -20.06
CA VAL A 15 5.89 -9.25 -18.74
C VAL A 15 4.71 -8.30 -18.64
N VAL A 16 3.69 -8.72 -17.89
CA VAL A 16 2.58 -7.85 -17.52
C VAL A 16 3.19 -6.78 -16.62
N LEU A 17 3.64 -5.68 -17.20
CA LEU A 17 3.94 -4.45 -16.49
C LEU A 17 2.58 -3.90 -16.03
N LEU A 18 2.00 -4.53 -15.01
CA LEU A 18 1.13 -3.81 -14.11
C LEU A 18 1.93 -2.57 -13.70
N PRO A 19 1.39 -1.36 -13.82
CA PRO A 19 1.96 -0.21 -13.15
C PRO A 19 1.79 -0.50 -11.66
N GLY A 20 2.65 -1.36 -11.12
CA GLY A 20 2.90 -1.42 -9.70
C GLY A 20 3.36 -0.04 -9.36
N CYS A 21 2.47 0.75 -8.76
CA CYS A 21 2.87 1.96 -8.07
C CYS A 21 3.92 1.50 -7.07
N ASN A 22 5.19 1.61 -7.43
CA ASN A 22 6.28 1.26 -6.55
C ASN A 22 6.16 2.22 -5.37
N ALA A 23 5.89 1.68 -4.19
CA ALA A 23 5.72 2.53 -3.02
C ALA A 23 7.05 3.24 -2.74
N SER A 24 6.97 4.48 -2.28
CA SER A 24 8.17 5.26 -1.95
C SER A 24 8.89 4.60 -0.77
N CYS A 25 10.20 4.40 -0.88
CA CYS A 25 11.00 3.89 0.24
C CYS A 25 11.20 4.92 1.37
N LYS A 26 10.87 6.20 1.15
CA LYS A 26 10.83 7.18 2.23
C LYS A 26 9.73 6.83 3.23
N ALA A 27 10.01 7.07 4.51
CA ALA A 27 9.00 6.96 5.56
C ALA A 27 7.73 7.76 5.21
N MET A 28 6.58 7.17 5.49
CA MET A 28 5.29 7.82 5.27
C MET A 28 5.12 9.01 6.22
N GLU A 29 4.61 10.11 5.68
CA GLU A 29 4.28 11.34 6.40
C GLU A 29 2.83 11.28 6.89
N ALA A 30 2.59 10.46 7.92
CA ALA A 30 1.33 10.40 8.66
C ALA A 30 1.63 10.66 10.14
N GLN A 31 1.17 11.81 10.62
CA GLN A 31 1.41 12.29 11.98
C GLN A 31 0.08 12.47 12.71
N GLY A 32 0.07 12.32 14.02
CA GLY A 32 -1.14 12.47 14.81
C GLY A 32 -0.94 11.97 16.24
N LEU A 33 -1.97 12.13 17.05
CA LEU A 33 -1.97 11.60 18.42
C LEU A 33 -2.13 10.08 18.38
N GLN A 34 -1.11 9.36 18.87
CA GLN A 34 -1.12 7.90 18.99
C GLN A 34 -1.92 7.47 20.22
N THR A 35 -3.25 7.62 20.14
CA THR A 35 -4.18 7.25 21.22
C THR A 35 -5.46 6.63 20.64
N THR A 36 -6.37 6.21 21.53
CA THR A 36 -7.68 5.71 21.13
C THR A 36 -8.65 6.89 20.99
N CYS A 37 -9.26 7.03 19.82
CA CYS A 37 -10.27 8.05 19.54
C CYS A 37 -11.29 7.51 18.55
N ASN A 38 -12.49 8.11 18.52
CA ASN A 38 -13.64 7.62 17.74
C ASN A 38 -13.58 7.94 16.23
N GLY A 39 -12.43 8.41 15.73
CA GLY A 39 -12.17 8.74 14.33
C GLY A 39 -10.67 8.87 14.05
N GLY A 40 -10.27 9.16 12.81
CA GLY A 40 -8.86 9.29 12.43
C GLY A 40 -8.38 8.21 11.46
N ALA A 41 -7.07 8.11 11.28
CA ALA A 41 -6.45 7.13 10.37
C ALA A 41 -5.91 5.94 11.16
N ARG A 42 -6.22 4.73 10.73
CA ARG A 42 -5.74 3.49 11.35
C ARG A 42 -5.29 2.52 10.28
N GLY A 43 -4.21 1.80 10.56
CA GLY A 43 -3.62 0.86 9.62
C GLY A 43 -2.11 0.81 9.77
N TYR A 44 -1.44 0.32 8.74
CA TYR A 44 0.00 0.13 8.72
C TYR A 44 0.67 1.26 7.93
N ILE A 45 1.76 1.79 8.48
CA ILE A 45 2.62 2.80 7.86
C ILE A 45 4.02 2.25 7.65
N TRP A 46 4.65 2.64 6.55
CA TRP A 46 6.05 2.38 6.29
C TRP A 46 6.92 3.41 7.01
N THR A 47 7.85 2.94 7.85
CA THR A 47 8.76 3.79 8.63
C THR A 47 10.04 4.18 7.86
N GLY A 48 10.20 3.70 6.63
CA GLY A 48 11.49 3.73 5.93
C GLY A 48 12.27 2.42 6.07
N ILE A 49 11.93 1.59 7.06
CA ILE A 49 12.66 0.35 7.40
C ILE A 49 11.70 -0.84 7.55
N SER A 50 10.53 -0.62 8.16
CA SER A 50 9.52 -1.66 8.40
C SER A 50 8.10 -1.08 8.43
N CYS A 51 7.10 -1.95 8.30
CA CYS A 51 5.71 -1.57 8.50
C CYS A 51 5.30 -1.71 9.96
N ILE A 52 4.71 -0.64 10.53
CA ILE A 52 4.17 -0.65 11.88
C ILE A 52 2.69 -0.31 11.88
N TYR A 53 1.94 -0.94 12.78
CA TYR A 53 0.54 -0.55 13.01
C TYR A 53 0.49 0.78 13.76
N THR A 54 -0.37 1.69 13.32
CA THR A 54 -0.62 2.96 13.99
C THR A 54 -2.11 3.30 14.01
N SER A 55 -2.49 4.06 15.03
CA SER A 55 -3.80 4.68 15.17
C SER A 55 -3.58 6.15 15.47
N LEU A 56 -3.83 7.00 14.48
CA LEU A 56 -3.54 8.42 14.52
C LEU A 56 -4.84 9.21 14.61
N CYS A 57 -5.08 9.76 15.80
CA CYS A 57 -6.13 10.74 16.03
C CYS A 57 -5.74 12.07 15.40
N ASN A 58 -6.69 12.71 14.70
CA ASN A 58 -6.45 13.94 13.93
C ASN A 58 -5.23 13.83 13.02
N CYS A 59 -5.21 12.78 12.20
CA CYS A 59 -4.07 12.52 11.32
C CYS A 59 -3.81 13.70 10.38
N THR A 60 -2.58 14.20 10.35
CA THR A 60 -2.08 15.22 9.45
C THR A 60 -0.90 14.70 8.62
N GLY A 61 -0.71 15.26 7.43
CA GLY A 61 0.32 14.84 6.50
C GLY A 61 -0.27 14.20 5.23
N ARG A 62 0.60 14.00 4.23
CA ARG A 62 0.20 13.56 2.88
C ARG A 62 -0.21 12.09 2.83
N ASP A 63 0.17 11.32 3.85
CA ASP A 63 -0.02 9.87 3.86
C ASP A 63 -1.20 9.39 4.71
N CYS A 64 -1.91 10.29 5.39
CA CYS A 64 -3.02 9.91 6.28
C CYS A 64 -4.17 9.14 5.61
N GLN A 65 -4.35 9.29 4.30
CA GLN A 65 -5.36 8.57 3.52
C GLN A 65 -4.78 7.38 2.75
N ARG A 66 -3.50 7.05 2.98
CA ARG A 66 -2.76 6.01 2.26
C ARG A 66 -2.26 4.89 3.18
N LEU A 67 -2.81 4.78 4.40
CA LEU A 67 -2.47 3.71 5.32
C LEU A 67 -2.92 2.36 4.73
N TYR A 68 -2.07 1.36 4.92
CA TYR A 68 -2.36 0.00 4.50
C TYR A 68 -3.29 -0.69 5.49
N ALA A 69 -4.22 -1.50 4.99
CA ALA A 69 -5.15 -2.23 5.85
C ALA A 69 -4.47 -3.39 6.60
N THR A 70 -3.43 -3.99 6.03
CA THR A 70 -2.73 -5.16 6.59
C THR A 70 -1.21 -4.98 6.56
N GLN A 71 -0.52 -5.64 7.50
CA GLN A 71 0.94 -5.67 7.53
C GLN A 71 1.52 -6.21 6.22
N GLU A 72 1.00 -7.34 5.75
CA GLU A 72 1.45 -7.99 4.52
C GLU A 72 1.34 -7.06 3.30
N SER A 73 0.23 -6.30 3.18
CA SER A 73 0.08 -5.36 2.06
C SER A 73 1.10 -4.21 2.10
N CYS A 74 1.44 -3.75 3.31
CA CYS A 74 2.46 -2.71 3.49
C CYS A 74 3.86 -3.25 3.16
N GLU A 75 4.24 -4.42 3.69
CA GLU A 75 5.56 -5.02 3.45
C GLU A 75 5.73 -5.40 1.98
N THR A 76 4.69 -5.96 1.35
CA THR A 76 4.71 -6.30 -0.08
C THR A 76 4.89 -5.06 -0.95
N ALA A 77 4.23 -3.95 -0.60
CA ALA A 77 4.38 -2.69 -1.33
C ALA A 77 5.80 -2.11 -1.23
N HIS A 78 6.54 -2.42 -0.16
CA HIS A 78 7.90 -1.92 0.10
C HIS A 78 8.98 -3.01 0.00
N ILE A 79 8.69 -4.16 -0.63
CA ILE A 79 9.62 -5.30 -0.71
C ILE A 79 10.97 -4.97 -1.37
N HIS A 80 11.01 -3.90 -2.16
CA HIS A 80 12.20 -3.40 -2.85
C HIS A 80 12.96 -2.31 -2.06
N CYS A 81 12.43 -1.84 -0.94
CA CYS A 81 13.05 -0.87 -0.07
C CYS A 81 13.97 -1.60 0.90
N ARG A 82 15.27 -1.52 0.66
CA ARG A 82 16.33 -2.09 1.50
C ARG A 82 17.38 -1.04 1.80
#